data_AF-C5NNG0-F1
#
_entry.id   AF-C5NNG0-F1
#
_cell.length_a   1.000
_cell.length_b   1.000
_cell.length_c   1.000
_cell.angle_alpha   90.00
_cell.angle_beta   90.00
_cell.angle_gamma   90.00
#
_symmetry.space_group_name_H-M   'P 1'
#
loop_
_entity.id
_entity.type
_entity.pdbx_description
1 polymer ?
#
loop_
_entity_poly.entity_id
_entity_poly.type
_entity_poly.pdbx_seq_one_letter_code
_entity_poly.pdbx_strand_id
1 'polypeptide(L)'
;MYKKILVLVLILLPISAFAKWNVTDKVDEFTDTKTKYMTYNDASHNIQISRNLDTGYVWFFITRKDIGSFEPDTLIEMRVDKNKTKEIDPKFLKRLGSGVGQSFYQWEPSTIAFSVWHGKEDQVKKCGFISELLSGSELKIRYRINSLETHSTSVSLNGAKEALISTLELTVCGKS
;
A
#
# COMPACT_ATOMS: atom_id res chain seq x y z
N MET A 1 -10.25 -46.71 36.42
CA MET A 1 -9.77 -46.84 35.02
C MET A 1 -10.15 -45.63 34.14
N TYR A 2 -9.93 -44.38 34.60
CA TYR A 2 -10.13 -43.19 33.74
C TYR A 2 -9.10 -42.13 34.12
N LYS A 3 -7.87 -42.29 33.60
CA LYS A 3 -6.77 -41.35 33.87
C LYS A 3 -5.85 -41.21 32.66
N LYS A 4 -6.42 -41.13 31.45
CA LYS A 4 -5.67 -40.90 30.19
C LYS A 4 -6.49 -40.19 29.09
N ILE A 5 -7.34 -39.22 29.44
CA ILE A 5 -8.04 -38.40 28.45
C ILE A 5 -7.98 -36.93 28.91
N LEU A 6 -6.80 -36.29 28.83
CA LEU A 6 -6.70 -34.84 29.09
C LEU A 6 -5.51 -34.17 28.37
N VAL A 7 -5.08 -34.65 27.20
CA VAL A 7 -3.92 -34.05 26.48
C VAL A 7 -4.18 -33.86 24.98
N LEU A 8 -5.40 -34.06 24.47
CA LEU A 8 -5.67 -34.03 23.02
C LEU A 8 -6.65 -32.93 22.56
N VAL A 9 -6.64 -31.76 23.21
CA VAL A 9 -7.49 -30.61 22.79
C VAL A 9 -6.69 -29.33 22.51
N LEU A 10 -5.38 -29.31 22.74
CA LEU A 10 -4.57 -28.07 22.60
C LEU A 10 -3.98 -27.83 21.19
N ILE A 11 -4.25 -28.68 20.19
CA ILE A 11 -3.61 -28.61 18.85
C ILE A 11 -4.53 -27.98 17.78
N LEU A 12 -5.75 -27.59 18.13
CA LEU A 12 -6.72 -26.99 17.20
C LEU A 12 -6.86 -25.46 17.35
N LEU A 13 -5.82 -24.76 17.83
CA LEU A 13 -5.79 -23.31 17.67
C LEU A 13 -5.42 -23.02 16.22
N PRO A 14 -6.34 -22.49 15.38
CA PRO A 14 -5.94 -22.00 14.07
C PRO A 14 -4.94 -20.87 14.32
N ILE A 15 -3.69 -21.09 13.96
CA ILE A 15 -2.72 -20.02 13.82
C ILE A 15 -3.22 -19.23 12.62
N SER A 16 -4.15 -18.32 12.86
CA SER A 16 -4.56 -17.33 11.87
C SER A 16 -3.31 -16.51 11.57
N ALA A 17 -2.55 -16.96 10.57
CA ALA A 17 -1.50 -16.19 9.94
C ALA A 17 -2.19 -15.02 9.24
N PHE A 18 -2.56 -14.00 10.01
CA PHE A 18 -3.06 -12.76 9.47
C PHE A 18 -1.96 -12.21 8.57
N ALA A 19 -2.26 -12.02 7.29
CA ALA A 19 -1.39 -11.30 6.37
C ALA A 19 -1.11 -9.94 6.99
N LYS A 20 0.10 -9.80 7.55
CA LYS A 20 0.49 -8.65 8.36
C LYS A 20 1.28 -7.70 7.48
N TRP A 21 1.03 -6.41 7.63
CA TRP A 21 1.89 -5.39 7.07
C TRP A 21 3.30 -5.51 7.65
N ASN A 22 4.30 -5.61 6.77
CA ASN A 22 5.70 -5.74 7.16
C ASN A 22 6.43 -4.45 6.83
N VAL A 23 7.18 -3.92 7.80
CA VAL A 23 8.07 -2.79 7.60
C VAL A 23 9.46 -3.31 7.30
N THR A 24 10.03 -2.85 6.21
CA THR A 24 11.42 -3.12 5.83
C THR A 24 12.19 -1.81 5.91
N ASP A 25 13.31 -1.85 6.62
CA ASP A 25 14.31 -0.80 6.67
C ASP A 25 15.63 -1.44 6.23
N LYS A 26 16.12 -1.05 5.06
CA LYS A 26 17.34 -1.61 4.48
C LYS A 26 18.30 -0.49 4.08
N VAL A 27 19.59 -0.76 4.27
CA VAL A 27 20.66 0.04 3.68
C VAL A 27 21.18 -0.74 2.48
N ASP A 28 21.20 -0.09 1.32
CA ASP A 28 21.79 -0.68 0.13
C ASP A 28 23.31 -0.78 0.32
N GLU A 29 23.86 -1.99 0.23
CA GLU A 29 25.28 -2.27 0.53
C GLU A 29 26.26 -1.63 -0.47
N PHE A 30 25.80 -1.23 -1.65
CA PHE A 30 26.64 -0.63 -2.69
C PHE A 30 26.60 0.90 -2.66
N THR A 31 25.48 1.48 -2.27
CA THR A 31 25.23 2.94 -2.36
C THR A 31 25.07 3.61 -0.99
N ASP A 32 25.05 2.83 0.10
CA ASP A 32 24.71 3.27 1.46
C ASP A 32 23.34 3.98 1.56
N THR A 33 22.49 3.82 0.54
CA THR A 33 21.18 4.48 0.49
C THR A 33 20.22 3.77 1.40
N LYS A 34 19.65 4.50 2.36
CA LYS A 34 18.60 4.00 3.25
C LYS A 34 17.27 3.96 2.52
N THR A 35 16.63 2.80 2.51
CA THR A 35 15.31 2.61 1.93
C THR A 35 14.37 2.04 2.99
N LYS A 36 13.29 2.78 3.26
CA LYS A 36 12.25 2.37 4.21
C LYS A 36 10.91 2.27 3.51
N TYR A 37 10.24 1.14 3.67
CA TYR A 37 8.97 0.86 3.03
C TYR A 37 8.15 -0.13 3.85
N MET A 38 6.85 -0.14 3.65
CA MET A 38 5.97 -1.19 4.17
C MET A 38 5.39 -1.99 3.02
N THR A 39 5.16 -3.27 3.26
CA THR A 39 4.53 -4.15 2.28
C THR A 39 3.35 -4.92 2.86
N TYR A 40 2.35 -5.13 2.03
CA TYR A 40 1.32 -6.14 2.22
C TYR A 40 1.45 -7.16 1.10
N ASN A 41 1.38 -8.43 1.47
CA ASN A 41 1.50 -9.54 0.55
C ASN A 41 0.31 -10.48 0.72
N ASP A 42 -0.40 -10.73 -0.36
CA ASP A 42 -1.36 -11.82 -0.46
C ASP A 42 -0.97 -12.78 -1.60
N ALA A 43 -1.88 -13.68 -1.97
CA ALA A 43 -1.66 -14.67 -3.02
C ALA A 43 -1.49 -14.05 -4.42
N SER A 44 -2.10 -12.90 -4.71
CA SER A 44 -2.17 -12.31 -6.05
C SER A 44 -1.45 -10.96 -6.17
N HIS A 45 -1.16 -10.29 -5.06
CA HIS A 45 -0.60 -8.95 -5.03
C HIS A 45 0.53 -8.78 -4.01
N ASN A 46 1.44 -7.88 -4.33
CA ASN A 46 2.29 -7.18 -3.39
C ASN A 46 1.94 -5.68 -3.47
N ILE A 47 1.59 -5.10 -2.34
CA ILE A 47 1.39 -3.67 -2.20
C ILE A 47 2.55 -3.12 -1.40
N GLN A 48 3.14 -2.02 -1.87
CA GLN A 48 4.22 -1.34 -1.17
C GLN A 48 3.89 0.15 -1.02
N ILE A 49 4.22 0.71 0.14
CA ILE A 49 4.14 2.15 0.41
C ILE A 49 5.50 2.61 0.92
N SER A 50 6.01 3.71 0.38
CA SER A 50 7.29 4.30 0.79
C SER A 50 7.27 5.81 0.66
N ARG A 51 8.17 6.49 1.40
CA ARG A 51 8.46 7.91 1.21
C ARG A 51 9.74 8.03 0.40
N ASN A 52 9.71 8.79 -0.69
CA ASN A 52 10.93 9.22 -1.36
C ASN A 52 11.63 10.28 -0.49
N LEU A 53 12.87 10.03 -0.07
CA LEU A 53 13.57 10.90 0.89
C LEU A 53 13.98 12.25 0.30
N ASP A 54 14.28 12.29 -1.00
CA ASP A 54 14.72 13.52 -1.68
C ASP A 54 13.56 14.51 -1.88
N THR A 55 12.38 13.99 -2.22
CA THR A 55 11.22 14.80 -2.64
C THR A 55 10.11 14.84 -1.59
N GLY A 56 10.17 13.96 -0.59
CA GLY A 56 9.15 13.79 0.46
C GLY A 56 7.86 13.10 0.00
N TYR A 57 7.63 12.92 -1.30
CA TYR A 57 6.40 12.31 -1.80
C TYR A 57 6.27 10.86 -1.35
N VAL A 58 5.04 10.47 -1.04
CA VAL A 58 4.67 9.11 -0.66
C VAL A 58 4.17 8.38 -1.89
N TRP A 59 4.87 7.30 -2.19
CA TRP A 59 4.62 6.43 -3.33
C TRP A 59 3.87 5.18 -2.89
N PHE A 60 2.95 4.77 -3.75
CA PHE A 60 2.17 3.56 -3.64
C PHE A 60 2.49 2.69 -4.84
N PHE A 61 2.82 1.43 -4.61
CA PHE A 61 3.12 0.44 -5.63
C PHE A 61 2.13 -0.71 -5.52
N ILE A 62 1.61 -1.16 -6.65
CA ILE A 62 0.78 -2.35 -6.74
C ILE A 62 1.45 -3.26 -7.75
N THR A 63 1.92 -4.40 -7.27
CA THR A 63 2.57 -5.44 -8.06
C THR A 63 1.67 -6.66 -8.13
N ARG A 64 1.40 -7.16 -9.33
CA ARG A 64 0.70 -8.42 -9.56
C ARG A 64 1.66 -9.60 -9.50
N LYS A 65 1.22 -10.70 -8.90
CA LYS A 65 1.97 -11.97 -8.83
C LYS A 65 1.49 -13.00 -9.84
N ASP A 66 0.30 -12.79 -10.38
CA ASP A 66 -0.28 -13.63 -11.42
C ASP A 66 0.27 -13.29 -12.81
N ILE A 67 0.10 -14.21 -13.75
CA ILE A 67 0.52 -14.00 -15.13
C ILE A 67 -0.39 -12.96 -15.79
N GLY A 68 0.20 -11.90 -16.33
CA GLY A 68 -0.52 -10.87 -17.07
C GLY A 68 0.14 -9.50 -16.90
N SER A 69 -0.45 -8.50 -17.55
CA SER A 69 -0.03 -7.10 -17.41
C SER A 69 -1.16 -6.23 -16.91
N PHE A 70 -0.82 -5.12 -16.25
CA PHE A 70 -1.73 -3.99 -16.10
C PHE A 70 -1.99 -3.36 -17.48
N GLU A 71 -3.22 -2.93 -17.74
CA GLU A 71 -3.51 -2.12 -18.92
C GLU A 71 -2.91 -0.72 -18.71
N PRO A 72 -2.03 -0.26 -19.61
CA PRO A 72 -1.37 1.03 -19.45
C PRO A 72 -2.37 2.19 -19.53
N ASP A 73 -2.09 3.27 -18.81
CA ASP A 73 -2.83 4.54 -18.88
C ASP A 73 -4.33 4.47 -18.59
N THR A 74 -4.73 3.49 -17.76
CA THR A 74 -6.10 3.34 -17.27
C THR A 74 -6.26 3.88 -15.84
N LEU A 75 -7.48 4.30 -15.51
CA LEU A 75 -7.80 4.78 -14.17
C LEU A 75 -7.54 3.68 -13.13
N ILE A 76 -6.89 4.08 -12.04
CA ILE A 76 -6.77 3.26 -10.83
C ILE A 76 -7.66 3.90 -9.78
N GLU A 77 -8.56 3.11 -9.22
CA GLU A 77 -9.49 3.57 -8.19
C GLU A 77 -9.11 2.93 -6.86
N MET A 78 -8.98 3.75 -5.83
CA MET A 78 -8.72 3.29 -4.47
C MET A 78 -9.79 3.80 -3.53
N ARG A 79 -10.23 2.97 -2.59
CA ARG A 79 -11.21 3.38 -1.57
C ARG A 79 -10.91 2.70 -0.26
N VAL A 80 -10.85 3.46 0.82
CA VAL A 80 -10.81 2.92 2.17
C VAL A 80 -12.22 2.84 2.72
N ASP A 81 -12.62 1.65 3.16
CA ASP A 81 -13.96 1.35 3.68
C ASP A 81 -15.10 1.91 2.78
N LYS A 82 -15.86 2.88 3.32
CA LYS A 82 -16.97 3.58 2.66
C LYS A 82 -16.64 5.04 2.34
N ASN A 83 -15.38 5.44 2.41
CA ASN A 83 -14.95 6.80 2.06
C ASN A 83 -15.12 7.07 0.56
N LYS A 84 -14.87 8.32 0.15
CA LYS A 84 -14.91 8.69 -1.27
C LYS A 84 -13.80 7.96 -2.02
N THR A 85 -14.11 7.43 -3.20
CA THR A 85 -13.10 6.84 -4.09
C THR A 85 -12.07 7.89 -4.48
N LYS A 86 -10.79 7.54 -4.30
CA LYS A 86 -9.64 8.25 -4.84
C LYS A 86 -9.34 7.71 -6.23
N GLU A 87 -9.53 8.55 -7.22
CA GLU A 87 -9.15 8.24 -8.60
C GLU A 87 -7.72 8.72 -8.87
N ILE A 88 -6.92 7.83 -9.46
CA ILE A 88 -5.57 8.08 -9.92
C ILE A 88 -5.64 8.02 -11.44
N ASP A 89 -5.51 9.17 -12.09
CA ASP A 89 -5.46 9.30 -13.55
C ASP A 89 -4.01 9.37 -14.02
N PRO A 90 -3.48 8.30 -14.65
CA PRO A 90 -2.11 8.29 -15.17
C PRO A 90 -1.83 9.42 -16.16
N LYS A 91 -2.81 9.80 -16.99
CA LYS A 91 -2.62 10.85 -18.00
C LYS A 91 -2.45 12.20 -17.34
N PHE A 92 -3.25 12.48 -16.31
CA PHE A 92 -3.10 13.68 -15.49
C PHE A 92 -1.73 13.71 -14.78
N LEU A 93 -1.33 12.60 -14.14
CA LEU A 93 -0.07 12.52 -13.39
C LEU A 93 1.16 12.62 -14.28
N LYS A 94 1.16 11.99 -15.46
CA LYS A 94 2.22 12.14 -16.47
C LYS A 94 2.35 13.59 -16.91
N ARG A 95 1.24 14.26 -17.24
CA ARG A 95 1.23 15.68 -17.64
C ARG A 95 1.73 16.60 -16.52
N LEU A 96 1.26 16.37 -15.29
CA LEU A 96 1.73 17.12 -14.12
C LEU A 96 3.25 16.97 -13.98
N GLY A 97 3.74 15.74 -14.12
CA GLY A 97 5.16 15.45 -13.97
C GLY A 97 6.06 16.10 -15.01
N SER A 98 5.61 16.14 -16.28
CA SER A 98 6.32 16.88 -17.33
C SER A 98 6.42 18.38 -17.05
N GLY A 99 5.42 18.97 -16.39
CA GLY A 99 5.41 20.39 -16.06
C GLY A 99 6.36 20.79 -14.94
N VAL A 100 6.69 19.88 -14.03
CA VAL A 100 7.53 20.15 -12.85
C VAL A 100 8.86 19.40 -12.85
N GLY A 101 9.15 18.62 -13.89
CA GLY A 101 10.39 17.84 -14.02
C GLY A 101 10.48 16.65 -13.05
N GLN A 102 9.35 16.12 -12.57
CA GLN A 102 9.30 15.03 -11.60
C GLN A 102 8.23 14.01 -11.99
N SER A 103 8.52 12.71 -11.99
CA SER A 103 7.48 11.70 -12.25
C SER A 103 6.56 11.51 -11.03
N PHE A 104 5.26 11.36 -11.28
CA PHE A 104 4.26 10.97 -10.26
C PHE A 104 3.55 9.65 -10.58
N TYR A 105 3.89 9.04 -11.71
CA TYR A 105 3.29 7.80 -12.18
C TYR A 105 4.33 7.01 -12.99
N GLN A 106 4.45 5.72 -12.68
CA GLN A 106 5.26 4.77 -13.41
C GLN A 106 4.44 3.51 -13.66
N TRP A 107 4.63 2.93 -14.85
CA TRP A 107 3.99 1.70 -15.25
C TRP A 107 5.05 0.75 -15.78
N GLU A 108 4.98 -0.48 -15.29
CA GLU A 108 5.63 -1.66 -15.81
C GLU A 108 4.55 -2.74 -15.97
N PRO A 109 4.74 -3.76 -16.82
CA PRO A 109 3.71 -4.77 -17.07
C PRO A 109 3.12 -5.36 -15.78
N SER A 110 3.93 -5.73 -14.79
CA SER A 110 3.47 -6.31 -13.53
C SER A 110 3.33 -5.32 -12.38
N THR A 111 3.68 -4.05 -12.56
CA THR A 111 3.79 -3.08 -11.46
C THR A 111 3.30 -1.70 -11.88
N ILE A 112 2.40 -1.12 -11.10
CA ILE A 112 2.04 0.30 -11.20
C ILE A 112 2.51 1.03 -9.96
N ALA A 113 3.10 2.21 -10.14
CA ALA A 113 3.55 3.05 -9.04
C ALA A 113 3.04 4.48 -9.23
N PHE A 114 2.56 5.10 -8.16
CA PHE A 114 2.08 6.47 -8.22
C PHE A 114 2.20 7.19 -6.88
N SER A 115 2.30 8.52 -6.95
CA SER A 115 2.33 9.37 -5.76
C SER A 115 0.92 9.60 -5.22
N VAL A 116 0.72 9.30 -3.93
CA VAL A 116 -0.58 9.44 -3.24
C VAL A 116 -0.64 10.66 -2.32
N TRP A 117 0.52 11.19 -1.92
CA TRP A 117 0.62 12.33 -1.02
C TRP A 117 2.00 13.02 -1.10
N HIS A 118 2.05 14.32 -0.80
CA HIS A 118 3.26 15.14 -0.90
C HIS A 118 4.17 15.08 0.34
N GLY A 119 3.81 14.30 1.36
CA GLY A 119 4.68 14.02 2.51
C GLY A 119 4.71 15.05 3.63
N LYS A 120 4.12 16.24 3.46
CA LYS A 120 4.14 17.30 4.48
C LYS A 120 2.94 17.17 5.41
N GLU A 121 3.22 16.88 6.69
CA GLU A 121 2.18 16.83 7.72
C GLU A 121 1.64 18.23 8.02
N ASP A 122 0.32 18.34 8.15
CA ASP A 122 -0.37 19.58 8.50
C ASP A 122 -1.51 19.24 9.47
N GLN A 123 -1.52 19.91 10.63
CA GLN A 123 -2.55 19.73 11.66
C GLN A 123 -3.96 20.14 11.18
N VAL A 124 -4.04 21.04 10.19
CA VAL A 124 -5.29 21.58 9.66
C VAL A 124 -5.74 20.84 8.40
N LYS A 125 -4.82 20.48 7.50
CA LYS A 125 -5.16 19.93 6.17
C LYS A 125 -5.29 18.41 6.07
N LYS A 126 -5.04 17.67 7.17
CA LYS A 126 -5.01 16.19 7.23
C LYS A 126 -3.94 15.60 6.27
N CYS A 127 -3.52 14.36 6.48
CA CYS A 127 -2.50 13.71 5.63
C CYS A 127 -3.07 13.13 4.31
N GLY A 128 -4.09 13.79 3.74
CA GLY A 128 -4.76 13.33 2.53
C GLY A 128 -5.23 11.88 2.64
N PHE A 129 -4.96 11.08 1.58
CA PHE A 129 -5.33 9.67 1.52
C PHE A 129 -4.66 8.81 2.62
N ILE A 130 -3.51 9.25 3.15
CA ILE A 130 -2.82 8.53 4.24
C ILE A 130 -3.67 8.54 5.52
N SER A 131 -4.41 9.63 5.80
CA SER A 131 -5.31 9.67 6.95
C SER A 131 -6.43 8.63 6.87
N GLU A 132 -6.91 8.32 5.66
CA GLU A 132 -7.89 7.26 5.47
C GLU A 132 -7.26 5.89 5.75
N LEU A 133 -6.06 5.63 5.22
CA LEU A 133 -5.34 4.37 5.46
C LEU A 133 -5.00 4.14 6.95
N LEU A 134 -4.73 5.20 7.71
CA LEU A 134 -4.40 5.13 9.14
C LEU A 134 -5.60 4.78 10.03
N SER A 135 -6.82 5.08 9.59
CA SER A 135 -8.04 4.94 10.39
C SER A 135 -9.00 3.87 9.89
N GLY A 136 -8.83 3.43 8.64
CA GLY A 136 -9.72 2.45 8.03
C GLY A 136 -9.38 1.00 8.33
N SER A 137 -10.27 0.11 7.89
CA SER A 137 -10.17 -1.34 8.10
C SER A 137 -9.87 -2.14 6.84
N GLU A 138 -10.32 -1.63 5.68
CA GLU A 138 -10.20 -2.31 4.39
C GLU A 138 -9.87 -1.30 3.28
N LEU A 139 -8.83 -1.60 2.49
CA LEU A 139 -8.49 -0.88 1.27
C LEU A 139 -8.96 -1.68 0.06
N LYS A 140 -9.83 -1.08 -0.77
CA LYS A 140 -10.23 -1.61 -2.07
C LYS A 140 -9.46 -0.92 -3.17
N ILE A 141 -8.99 -1.72 -4.12
CA ILE A 141 -8.25 -1.25 -5.28
C ILE A 141 -8.91 -1.83 -6.52
N ARG A 142 -9.14 -1.00 -7.53
CA ARG A 142 -9.65 -1.41 -8.83
C ARG A 142 -8.75 -0.87 -9.94
N TYR A 143 -8.47 -1.72 -10.92
CA TYR A 143 -7.63 -1.41 -12.06
C TYR A 143 -8.03 -2.27 -13.26
N ARG A 144 -7.51 -1.96 -14.45
CA ARG A 144 -7.72 -2.77 -15.65
C ARG A 144 -6.52 -3.66 -15.96
N ILE A 145 -6.80 -4.85 -16.47
CA ILE A 145 -5.78 -5.80 -16.94
C ILE A 145 -5.76 -5.91 -18.48
N ASN A 146 -6.84 -5.49 -19.12
CA ASN A 146 -6.94 -5.24 -20.55
C ASN A 146 -8.06 -4.22 -20.81
N SER A 147 -8.32 -3.89 -22.07
CA SER A 147 -9.34 -2.90 -22.46
C SER A 147 -10.79 -3.26 -22.08
N LEU A 148 -11.08 -4.56 -21.88
CA LEU A 148 -12.42 -5.09 -21.61
C LEU A 148 -12.62 -5.53 -20.15
N GLU A 149 -11.54 -5.74 -19.40
CA GLU A 149 -11.58 -6.39 -18.10
C GLU A 149 -11.07 -5.49 -16.98
N THR A 150 -11.88 -5.39 -15.93
CA THR A 150 -11.58 -4.66 -14.70
C THR A 150 -11.47 -5.64 -13.55
N HIS A 151 -10.37 -5.55 -12.81
CA HIS A 151 -10.12 -6.37 -11.64
C HIS A 151 -10.22 -5.53 -10.36
N SER A 152 -10.73 -6.13 -9.29
CA SER A 152 -10.81 -5.50 -7.97
C SER A 152 -10.21 -6.41 -6.93
N THR A 153 -9.43 -5.84 -6.01
CA THR A 153 -8.89 -6.54 -4.84
C THR A 153 -9.21 -5.76 -3.56
N SER A 154 -9.22 -6.47 -2.43
CA SER A 154 -9.44 -5.89 -1.11
C SER A 154 -8.32 -6.35 -0.17
N VAL A 155 -7.78 -5.40 0.58
CA VAL A 155 -6.62 -5.58 1.45
C VAL A 155 -7.01 -5.17 2.86
N SER A 156 -6.72 -6.04 3.82
CA SER A 156 -6.93 -5.69 5.23
C SER A 156 -5.94 -4.62 5.66
N LEU A 157 -6.43 -3.58 6.34
CA LEU A 157 -5.61 -2.55 6.97
C LEU A 157 -5.27 -2.88 8.44
N ASN A 158 -5.59 -4.08 8.91
CA ASN A 158 -5.21 -4.52 10.25
C ASN A 158 -3.68 -4.52 10.41
N GLY A 159 -3.17 -3.75 11.39
CA GLY A 159 -1.74 -3.53 11.61
C GLY A 159 -1.07 -2.61 10.59
N ALA A 160 -1.83 -2.00 9.67
CA ALA A 160 -1.29 -1.01 8.73
C ALA A 160 -0.95 0.31 9.42
N LYS A 161 -1.67 0.69 10.48
CA LYS A 161 -1.48 1.96 11.18
C LYS A 161 -0.06 2.12 11.72
N GLU A 162 0.40 1.16 12.51
CA GLU A 162 1.74 1.18 13.12
C GLU A 162 2.83 1.08 12.04
N ALA A 163 2.59 0.27 11.00
CA ALA A 163 3.49 0.14 9.88
C ALA A 163 3.62 1.45 9.08
N LEU A 164 2.51 2.13 8.78
CA LEU A 164 2.48 3.41 8.09
C LEU A 164 3.20 4.49 8.89
N ILE A 165 2.92 4.60 10.18
CA ILE A 165 3.56 5.58 11.07
C ILE A 165 5.06 5.36 11.10
N SER A 166 5.51 4.11 11.22
CA SER A 166 6.93 3.77 11.22
C SER A 166 7.59 4.06 9.87
N THR A 167 7.01 3.57 8.77
CA THR A 167 7.56 3.71 7.42
C THR A 167 7.61 5.15 6.94
N LEU A 168 6.56 5.93 7.21
CA LEU A 168 6.46 7.32 6.78
C LEU A 168 6.88 8.30 7.88
N GLU A 169 7.38 7.82 9.01
CA GLU A 169 7.88 8.63 10.13
C GLU A 169 6.90 9.75 10.51
N LEU A 170 5.62 9.38 10.64
CA LEU A 170 4.54 10.34 10.90
C LEU A 170 4.53 10.76 12.37
N THR A 171 4.54 12.06 12.61
CA THR A 171 4.60 12.65 13.96
C THR A 171 3.31 13.35 14.37
N VAL A 172 2.53 13.79 13.39
CA VAL A 172 1.26 14.53 13.57
C VAL A 172 0.09 13.63 13.23
N CYS A 173 0.04 13.10 12.01
CA CYS A 173 -1.09 12.30 11.53
C CYS A 173 -1.16 10.92 12.16
N GLY A 174 -0.06 10.41 12.73
CA GLY A 174 -0.04 9.15 13.43
C GLY A 174 -0.72 9.17 14.82
N LYS A 175 -0.98 10.37 15.37
CA LYS A 175 -1.49 10.55 16.75
C LYS A 175 -3.02 10.61 16.85
N SER A 176 -3.73 10.62 15.73
CA SER A 176 -5.20 10.62 15.67
C SER A 176 -5.82 9.24 15.84
#